data_AF-A0AAP3Z1P4-F1
#
_entry.id   AF-A0AAP3Z1P4-F1
#
_cell.length_a   1.000
_cell.length_b   1.000
_cell.length_c   1.000
_cell.angle_alpha   90.00
_cell.angle_beta   90.00
_cell.angle_gamma   90.00
#
_symmetry.space_group_name_H-M   'P 1'
#
loop_
_entity.id
_entity.type
_entity.pdbx_description
1 polymer ?
#
loop_
_entity_poly.entity_id
_entity_poly.type
_entity_poly.pdbx_seq_one_letter_code
_entity_poly.pdbx_strand_id
1 'polypeptide(L)'
;MKQRFGLSGYQLKIIAIIFMLLDHIYLEVLLGLPGIPDFSILDMASRFVSPLFFFLMIEGFFYTRSRKKYLTRLLVAGAVMALGNLVIHYLMNVSISFFTILNPNIFLSLACGFGAVWLLDTIIEKKKILLIFPLIFVSALSIFTEASLVALILPYLMYASRKSGKDWILYIGTLLLSILFLLQAFSFDTSMSLWQSISLNPEFLIITVLPFIYLYNGKKGGRSSAFEKYFFYGFYPIHIWILFIIGHLLNH
;
A
#
# COMPACT_ATOMS: atom_id res chain seq x y z
N MET A 1 8.67 -16.20 -15.08
CA MET A 1 8.20 -15.22 -16.08
C MET A 1 9.29 -15.01 -17.12
N LYS A 2 9.01 -15.29 -18.41
CA LYS A 2 9.92 -14.98 -19.54
C LYS A 2 10.13 -13.46 -19.61
N GLN A 3 11.33 -12.98 -19.96
CA GLN A 3 11.59 -11.54 -20.14
C GLN A 3 10.61 -10.99 -21.19
N ARG A 4 9.76 -10.05 -20.78
CA ARG A 4 8.84 -9.32 -21.66
C ARG A 4 9.40 -7.93 -21.92
N PHE A 5 9.15 -7.39 -23.10
CA PHE A 5 9.30 -5.96 -23.34
C PHE A 5 8.31 -5.22 -22.41
N GLY A 6 8.78 -4.25 -21.62
CA GLY A 6 7.94 -3.63 -20.59
C GLY A 6 8.70 -2.74 -19.61
N LEU A 7 8.01 -2.29 -18.57
CA LEU A 7 8.50 -1.36 -17.55
C LEU A 7 9.33 -2.07 -16.48
N SER A 8 10.43 -1.45 -16.06
CA SER A 8 11.20 -1.89 -14.90
C SER A 8 10.53 -1.53 -13.58
N GLY A 9 10.93 -2.21 -12.50
CA GLY A 9 10.39 -1.95 -11.16
C GLY A 9 10.63 -0.51 -10.70
N TYR A 10 11.75 0.09 -11.09
CA TYR A 10 12.03 1.50 -10.86
C TYR A 10 11.03 2.41 -11.57
N GLN A 11 10.78 2.18 -12.87
CA GLN A 11 9.79 2.97 -13.63
C GLN A 11 8.39 2.85 -13.04
N LEU A 12 7.99 1.64 -12.65
CA LEU A 12 6.71 1.41 -11.97
C LEU A 12 6.62 2.18 -10.65
N LYS A 13 7.70 2.22 -9.85
CA LYS A 13 7.73 3.05 -8.62
C LYS A 13 7.59 4.53 -8.91
N ILE A 14 8.28 5.04 -9.94
CA ILE A 14 8.19 6.45 -10.31
C ILE A 14 6.75 6.81 -10.71
N ILE A 15 6.10 5.97 -11.51
CA ILE A 15 4.68 6.15 -11.84
C ILE A 15 3.85 6.17 -10.55
N ALA A 16 4.03 5.17 -9.67
CA ALA A 16 3.25 5.07 -8.44
C ALA A 16 3.39 6.30 -7.52
N ILE A 17 4.61 6.82 -7.33
CA ILE A 17 4.82 8.00 -6.46
C ILE A 17 4.22 9.28 -7.04
N ILE A 18 4.13 9.41 -8.37
CA ILE A 18 3.48 10.58 -9.00
C ILE A 18 1.98 10.54 -8.71
N PHE A 19 1.33 9.40 -8.94
CA PHE A 19 -0.09 9.23 -8.63
C PHE A 19 -0.38 9.40 -7.14
N MET A 20 0.45 8.80 -6.28
CA MET A 20 0.35 8.95 -4.82
C MET A 20 0.46 10.43 -4.38
N LEU A 21 1.40 11.18 -4.95
CA LEU A 21 1.62 12.57 -4.58
C LEU A 21 0.42 13.43 -4.98
N LEU A 22 -0.08 13.24 -6.20
CA LEU A 22 -1.24 13.99 -6.70
C LEU A 22 -2.50 13.69 -5.89
N ASP A 23 -2.69 12.43 -5.52
CA ASP A 23 -3.77 11.99 -4.64
C ASP A 23 -3.71 12.64 -3.26
N HIS A 24 -2.55 12.56 -2.58
CA HIS A 24 -2.39 13.18 -1.27
C HIS A 24 -2.45 14.71 -1.32
N ILE A 25 -2.02 15.36 -2.41
CA ILE A 25 -2.25 16.81 -2.58
C ILE A 25 -3.75 17.10 -2.55
N TYR A 26 -4.55 16.30 -3.26
CA TYR A 26 -5.99 16.48 -3.25
C TYR A 26 -6.57 16.21 -1.84
N LEU A 27 -6.28 15.06 -1.24
CA LEU A 27 -6.87 14.64 0.04
C LEU A 27 -6.44 15.51 1.22
N GLU A 28 -5.16 15.86 1.32
CA GLU A 28 -4.61 16.55 2.49
C GLU A 28 -4.71 18.07 2.37
N VAL A 29 -4.64 18.63 1.14
CA VAL A 29 -4.53 20.09 0.93
C VAL A 29 -5.79 20.70 0.31
N LEU A 30 -6.37 20.05 -0.70
CA LEU A 30 -7.47 20.66 -1.47
C LEU A 30 -8.85 20.32 -0.92
N LEU A 31 -9.03 19.12 -0.40
CA LEU A 31 -10.30 18.65 0.15
C LEU A 31 -10.71 19.53 1.34
N GLY A 32 -11.96 20.02 1.32
CA GLY A 32 -12.49 20.94 2.33
C GLY A 32 -12.40 22.43 1.96
N LEU A 33 -11.63 22.79 0.93
CA LEU A 33 -11.60 24.18 0.43
C LEU A 33 -12.89 24.54 -0.33
N PRO A 34 -13.35 25.81 -0.28
CA PRO A 34 -14.56 26.24 -0.98
C PRO A 34 -14.49 25.98 -2.48
N GLY A 35 -15.50 25.26 -3.01
CA GLY A 35 -15.61 24.97 -4.45
C GLY A 35 -14.81 23.76 -4.93
N ILE A 36 -14.08 23.06 -4.05
CA ILE A 36 -13.47 21.77 -4.37
C ILE A 36 -14.51 20.66 -4.16
N PRO A 37 -14.76 19.79 -5.17
CA PRO A 37 -15.68 18.66 -4.99
C PRO A 37 -15.20 17.70 -3.92
N ASP A 38 -16.13 17.01 -3.24
CA ASP A 38 -15.83 15.96 -2.25
C ASP A 38 -15.33 14.64 -2.87
N PHE A 39 -15.06 14.63 -4.18
CA PHE A 39 -14.47 13.49 -4.88
C PHE A 39 -13.37 13.93 -5.85
N SER A 40 -12.43 13.03 -6.12
CA SER A 40 -11.36 13.24 -7.09
C SER A 40 -11.13 12.04 -7.98
N ILE A 41 -11.03 12.31 -9.29
CA ILE A 41 -10.60 11.32 -10.26
C ILE A 41 -9.16 10.88 -9.98
N LEU A 42 -8.32 11.76 -9.40
CA LEU A 42 -6.94 11.42 -9.04
C LEU A 42 -6.91 10.39 -7.89
N ASP A 43 -7.82 10.52 -6.93
CA ASP A 43 -8.02 9.57 -5.85
C ASP A 43 -8.45 8.20 -6.36
N MET A 44 -9.38 8.17 -7.31
CA MET A 44 -9.78 6.94 -7.99
C MET A 44 -8.62 6.33 -8.78
N ALA A 45 -7.85 7.16 -9.48
CA ALA A 45 -6.74 6.71 -10.31
C ALA A 45 -5.53 6.24 -9.52
N SER A 46 -5.37 6.61 -8.25
CA SER A 46 -4.24 6.20 -7.40
C SER A 46 -4.42 4.82 -6.77
N ARG A 47 -5.61 4.21 -6.85
CA ARG A 47 -5.95 2.97 -6.10
C ARG A 47 -5.07 1.76 -6.44
N PHE A 48 -4.38 1.76 -7.58
CA PHE A 48 -3.39 0.74 -7.92
C PHE A 48 -2.07 0.84 -7.13
N VAL A 49 -1.78 2.00 -6.54
CA VAL A 49 -0.46 2.34 -5.99
C VAL A 49 -0.08 1.42 -4.84
N SER A 50 -0.94 1.26 -3.83
CA SER A 50 -0.68 0.37 -2.69
C SER A 50 -0.52 -1.10 -3.13
N PRO A 51 -1.44 -1.69 -3.93
CA PRO A 51 -1.24 -3.00 -4.55
C PRO A 51 0.08 -3.15 -5.31
N LEU A 52 0.51 -2.12 -6.04
CA LEU A 52 1.78 -2.14 -6.79
C LEU A 52 2.99 -2.22 -5.86
N PHE A 53 2.97 -1.51 -4.72
CA PHE A 53 4.04 -1.61 -3.72
C PHE A 53 4.07 -2.99 -3.05
N PHE A 54 2.91 -3.60 -2.76
CA PHE A 54 2.85 -5.00 -2.31
C PHE A 54 3.44 -5.95 -3.37
N PHE A 55 3.12 -5.76 -4.64
CA PHE A 55 3.68 -6.57 -5.72
C PHE A 55 5.21 -6.48 -5.77
N LEU A 56 5.74 -5.25 -5.78
CA LEU A 56 7.19 -5.03 -5.80
C LEU A 56 7.89 -5.55 -4.53
N MET A 57 7.21 -5.51 -3.39
CA MET A 57 7.67 -6.10 -2.13
C MET A 57 7.76 -7.62 -2.24
N ILE A 58 6.74 -8.29 -2.78
CA ILE A 58 6.73 -9.75 -2.99
C ILE A 58 7.76 -10.17 -4.04
N GLU A 59 7.91 -9.43 -5.14
CA GLU A 59 9.03 -9.65 -6.06
C GLU A 59 10.37 -9.57 -5.31
N GLY A 60 10.55 -8.52 -4.51
CA GLY A 60 11.73 -8.34 -3.66
C GLY A 60 11.95 -9.46 -2.65
N PHE A 61 10.90 -10.13 -2.18
CA PHE A 61 10.97 -11.26 -1.25
C PHE A 61 11.68 -12.47 -1.88
N PHE A 62 11.40 -12.78 -3.15
CA PHE A 62 12.01 -13.90 -3.87
C PHE A 62 13.48 -13.65 -4.26
N TYR A 63 13.90 -12.39 -4.41
CA TYR A 63 15.28 -12.04 -4.78
C TYR A 63 16.16 -11.60 -3.60
N THR A 64 15.59 -11.36 -2.42
CA THR A 64 16.33 -10.82 -1.27
C THR A 64 17.22 -11.87 -0.62
N ARG A 65 18.50 -11.52 -0.42
CA ARG A 65 19.49 -12.34 0.30
C ARG A 65 19.23 -12.45 1.81
N SER A 66 18.58 -11.44 2.41
CA SER A 66 18.28 -11.42 3.85
C SER A 66 16.90 -10.84 4.13
N ARG A 67 15.93 -11.73 4.36
CA ARG A 67 14.53 -11.38 4.68
C ARG A 67 14.43 -10.59 5.99
N LYS A 68 15.22 -10.95 7.00
CA LYS A 68 15.34 -10.21 8.27
C LYS A 68 15.71 -8.74 8.03
N LYS A 69 16.80 -8.48 7.30
CA LYS A 69 17.22 -7.09 6.99
C LYS A 69 16.18 -6.33 6.17
N TYR A 70 15.38 -7.00 5.36
CA TYR A 70 14.30 -6.36 4.62
C TYR A 70 13.16 -5.94 5.56
N LEU A 71 12.65 -6.88 6.37
CA LEU A 71 11.59 -6.61 7.34
C LEU A 71 12.00 -5.53 8.34
N THR A 72 13.23 -5.59 8.87
CA THR A 72 13.73 -4.57 9.81
C THR A 72 13.72 -3.17 9.17
N ARG A 73 14.03 -3.03 7.88
CA ARG A 73 13.95 -1.70 7.23
C ARG A 73 12.53 -1.18 7.13
N LEU A 74 11.55 -2.06 6.85
CA LEU A 74 10.14 -1.67 6.83
C LEU A 74 9.67 -1.25 8.23
N LEU A 75 9.99 -2.03 9.26
CA LEU A 75 9.63 -1.71 10.64
C LEU A 75 10.29 -0.42 11.13
N VAL A 76 11.56 -0.18 10.81
CA VAL A 76 12.24 1.07 11.14
C VAL A 76 11.59 2.24 10.42
N ALA A 77 11.27 2.12 9.13
CA ALA A 77 10.58 3.17 8.39
C ALA A 77 9.18 3.44 8.97
N GLY A 78 8.43 2.40 9.35
CA GLY A 78 7.13 2.53 10.00
C GLY A 78 7.21 3.18 11.37
N ALA A 79 8.22 2.85 12.17
CA ALA A 79 8.46 3.50 13.47
C ALA A 79 8.84 4.98 13.31
N VAL A 80 9.72 5.30 12.36
CA VAL A 80 10.08 6.69 12.03
C VAL A 80 8.84 7.46 11.60
N MET A 81 7.98 6.86 10.78
CA MET A 81 6.74 7.50 10.35
C MET A 81 5.79 7.75 11.52
N ALA A 82 5.56 6.75 12.38
CA ALA A 82 4.71 6.90 13.56
C ALA A 82 5.23 7.99 14.51
N LEU A 83 6.55 8.05 14.74
CA LEU A 83 7.15 9.10 15.55
C LEU A 83 6.98 10.49 14.93
N GLY A 84 7.15 10.63 13.61
CA GLY A 84 6.91 11.91 12.97
C GLY A 84 5.44 12.31 12.96
N ASN A 85 4.50 11.38 12.75
CA ASN A 85 3.06 11.63 12.89
C ASN A 85 2.73 12.16 14.30
N LEU A 86 3.28 11.53 15.34
CA LEU A 86 3.15 11.99 16.72
C LEU A 86 3.65 13.43 16.91
N VAL A 87 4.86 13.73 16.41
CA VAL A 87 5.46 15.07 16.51
C VAL A 87 4.62 16.11 15.77
N ILE A 88 4.22 15.83 14.53
CA ILE A 88 3.42 16.74 13.72
C ILE A 88 2.07 17.01 14.37
N HIS A 89 1.37 15.97 14.85
CA HIS A 89 0.07 16.15 15.50
C HIS A 89 0.19 16.95 16.80
N TYR A 90 1.27 16.72 17.58
CA TYR A 90 1.55 17.53 18.75
C TYR A 90 1.79 19.01 18.40
N LEU A 91 2.59 19.29 17.36
CA LEU A 91 2.90 20.66 16.92
C LEU A 91 1.68 21.39 16.34
N MET A 92 0.81 20.67 15.63
CA MET A 92 -0.40 21.22 15.00
C MET A 92 -1.64 21.19 15.93
N ASN A 93 -1.47 20.82 17.20
CA ASN A 93 -2.55 20.72 18.19
C ASN A 93 -3.73 19.83 17.72
N VAL A 94 -3.40 18.76 16.99
CA VAL A 94 -4.35 17.75 16.50
C VAL A 94 -4.48 16.64 17.54
N SER A 95 -5.66 16.02 17.64
CA SER A 95 -5.90 14.95 18.60
C SER A 95 -4.95 13.77 18.40
N ILE A 96 -4.28 13.38 19.48
CA ILE A 96 -3.31 12.28 19.48
C ILE A 96 -4.01 11.02 19.99
N SER A 97 -4.16 10.04 19.11
CA SER A 97 -4.65 8.70 19.39
C SER A 97 -3.76 7.64 18.75
N PHE A 98 -3.89 6.39 19.21
CA PHE A 98 -3.20 5.26 18.60
C PHE A 98 -3.47 5.17 17.09
N PHE A 99 -4.71 5.43 16.66
CA PHE A 99 -5.08 5.39 15.25
C PHE A 99 -4.38 6.49 14.44
N THR A 100 -4.42 7.73 14.90
CA THR A 100 -3.81 8.89 14.21
C THR A 100 -2.28 8.84 14.15
N ILE A 101 -1.64 8.14 15.10
CA ILE A 101 -0.19 7.94 15.08
C ILE A 101 0.18 6.90 14.01
N LEU A 102 -0.63 5.85 13.89
CA LEU A 102 -0.36 4.72 13.00
C LEU A 102 -0.94 4.85 11.59
N ASN A 103 -1.83 5.81 11.35
CA ASN A 103 -2.45 6.03 10.04
C ASN A 103 -2.38 7.53 9.69
N PRO A 104 -1.79 7.89 8.54
CA PRO A 104 -1.22 7.01 7.51
C PRO A 104 0.12 6.35 7.92
N ASN A 105 0.36 5.10 7.51
CA ASN A 105 1.63 4.37 7.63
C ASN A 105 1.76 3.11 6.74
N ILE A 106 1.99 3.30 5.44
CA ILE A 106 2.10 2.20 4.48
C ILE A 106 3.26 1.23 4.78
N PHE A 107 4.30 1.68 5.49
CA PHE A 107 5.43 0.81 5.85
C PHE A 107 5.04 -0.27 6.84
N LEU A 108 4.15 0.02 7.78
CA LEU A 108 3.61 -0.99 8.69
C LEU A 108 2.75 -2.00 7.92
N SER A 109 1.92 -1.54 6.98
CA SER A 109 1.15 -2.40 6.08
C SER A 109 2.05 -3.38 5.30
N LEU A 110 3.13 -2.85 4.70
CA LEU A 110 4.13 -3.65 4.00
C LEU A 110 4.89 -4.57 4.95
N ALA A 111 5.22 -4.13 6.17
CA ALA A 111 5.91 -4.96 7.16
C ALA A 111 5.06 -6.16 7.58
N CYS A 112 3.77 -5.94 7.84
CA CYS A 112 2.81 -6.99 8.14
C CYS A 112 2.67 -7.96 6.96
N GLY A 113 2.45 -7.46 5.74
CA GLY A 113 2.34 -8.29 4.54
C GLY A 113 3.61 -9.12 4.27
N PHE A 114 4.80 -8.51 4.39
CA PHE A 114 6.08 -9.20 4.24
C PHE A 114 6.30 -10.26 5.33
N GLY A 115 6.01 -9.90 6.59
CA GLY A 115 6.15 -10.79 7.74
C GLY A 115 5.23 -12.00 7.64
N ALA A 116 3.98 -11.77 7.27
CA ALA A 116 2.97 -12.80 7.02
C ALA A 116 3.43 -13.78 5.93
N VAL A 117 3.88 -13.28 4.77
CA VAL A 117 4.40 -14.13 3.69
C VAL A 117 5.65 -14.87 4.11
N TRP A 118 6.54 -14.25 4.89
CA TRP A 118 7.74 -14.92 5.39
C TRP A 118 7.42 -16.06 6.34
N LEU A 119 6.47 -15.86 7.26
CA LEU A 119 5.99 -16.90 8.17
C LEU A 119 5.34 -18.04 7.37
N LEU A 120 4.45 -17.72 6.43
CA LEU A 120 3.81 -18.70 5.55
C LEU A 120 4.84 -19.53 4.76
N ASP A 121 5.82 -18.88 4.11
CA ASP A 121 6.88 -19.58 3.39
C ASP A 121 7.70 -20.49 4.31
N THR A 122 7.97 -20.05 5.54
CA THR A 122 8.69 -20.86 6.53
C THR A 122 7.88 -22.07 6.99
N ILE A 123 6.56 -21.93 7.16
CA ILE A 123 5.66 -23.05 7.47
C ILE A 123 5.68 -24.07 6.32
N ILE A 124 5.54 -23.61 5.08
CA ILE A 124 5.45 -24.47 3.89
C ILE A 124 6.77 -25.22 3.66
N GLU A 125 7.90 -24.50 3.65
CA GLU A 125 9.22 -25.04 3.30
C GLU A 125 9.89 -25.80 4.43
N LYS A 126 9.79 -25.30 5.67
CA LYS A 126 10.47 -25.88 6.83
C LYS A 126 9.56 -26.70 7.75
N LYS A 127 8.28 -26.86 7.38
CA LYS A 127 7.26 -27.61 8.14
C LYS A 127 7.12 -27.17 9.60
N LYS A 128 7.43 -25.90 9.90
CA LYS A 128 7.33 -25.31 11.26
C LYS A 128 5.90 -24.86 11.56
N ILE A 129 4.99 -25.79 11.75
CA ILE A 129 3.54 -25.55 11.88
C ILE A 129 3.20 -24.59 13.04
N LEU A 130 3.95 -24.61 14.14
CA LEU A 130 3.75 -23.68 15.27
C LEU A 130 3.83 -22.20 14.90
N LEU A 131 4.42 -21.85 13.74
CA LEU A 131 4.40 -20.49 13.23
C LEU A 131 3.02 -20.04 12.71
N ILE A 132 2.00 -20.91 12.73
CA ILE A 132 0.62 -20.53 12.39
C ILE A 132 0.05 -19.49 13.38
N PHE A 133 0.40 -19.57 14.66
CA PHE A 133 -0.04 -18.60 15.67
C PHE A 133 0.49 -17.18 15.40
N PRO A 134 1.83 -16.96 15.24
CA PRO A 134 2.32 -15.66 14.86
C PRO A 134 1.88 -15.23 13.45
N LEU A 135 1.62 -16.17 12.53
CA LEU A 135 1.05 -15.84 11.21
C LEU A 135 -0.33 -15.20 11.38
N ILE A 136 -1.26 -15.87 12.06
CA ILE A 136 -2.61 -15.36 12.31
C ILE A 136 -2.56 -14.01 13.02
N PHE A 137 -1.68 -13.86 14.03
CA PHE A 137 -1.52 -12.60 14.73
C PHE A 137 -1.06 -11.45 13.82
N VAL A 138 -0.02 -11.67 13.01
CA VAL A 138 0.48 -10.65 12.06
C VAL A 138 -0.55 -10.33 10.97
N SER A 139 -1.29 -11.33 10.50
CA SER A 139 -2.40 -11.14 9.56
C SER A 139 -3.51 -10.28 10.18
N ALA A 140 -3.94 -10.57 11.40
CA ALA A 140 -4.94 -9.78 12.10
C ALA A 140 -4.48 -8.33 12.32
N LEU A 141 -3.20 -8.12 12.67
CA LEU A 141 -2.62 -6.78 12.80
C LEU A 141 -2.66 -5.98 11.50
N SER A 142 -2.52 -6.63 10.33
CA SER A 142 -2.53 -5.93 9.04
C SER A 142 -3.84 -5.18 8.75
N ILE A 143 -4.95 -5.62 9.34
CA ILE A 143 -6.27 -4.99 9.17
C ILE A 143 -6.30 -3.58 9.78
N PHE A 144 -5.50 -3.33 10.82
CA PHE A 144 -5.40 -2.04 11.51
C PHE A 144 -4.36 -1.09 10.89
N THR A 145 -3.67 -1.54 9.84
CA THR A 145 -2.74 -0.70 9.07
C THR A 145 -3.47 0.03 7.95
N GLU A 146 -2.84 1.06 7.40
CA GLU A 146 -3.41 1.92 6.35
C GLU A 146 -4.02 1.14 5.17
N ALA A 147 -3.40 0.03 4.77
CA ALA A 147 -3.87 -0.74 3.63
C ALA A 147 -4.84 -1.88 4.02
N SER A 148 -5.28 -1.96 5.28
CA SER A 148 -6.42 -2.78 5.74
C SER A 148 -6.51 -4.19 5.10
N LEU A 149 -7.62 -4.51 4.43
CA LEU A 149 -7.85 -5.79 3.74
C LEU A 149 -6.88 -6.02 2.57
N VAL A 150 -6.36 -4.96 1.94
CA VAL A 150 -5.34 -5.06 0.90
C VAL A 150 -4.05 -5.64 1.47
N ALA A 151 -3.61 -5.18 2.64
CA ALA A 151 -2.44 -5.69 3.35
C ALA A 151 -2.62 -7.13 3.84
N LEU A 152 -3.85 -7.51 4.18
CA LEU A 152 -4.19 -8.87 4.57
C LEU A 152 -4.14 -9.84 3.38
N ILE A 153 -4.73 -9.48 2.24
CA ILE A 153 -5.06 -10.45 1.19
C ILE A 153 -4.02 -10.46 0.05
N LEU A 154 -3.64 -9.28 -0.48
CA LEU A 154 -2.80 -9.20 -1.68
C LEU A 154 -1.42 -9.85 -1.53
N PRO A 155 -0.70 -9.72 -0.39
CA PRO A 155 0.59 -10.40 -0.22
C PRO A 155 0.50 -11.90 -0.43
N TYR A 156 -0.58 -12.55 0.05
CA TYR A 156 -0.79 -13.99 -0.13
C TYR A 156 -1.10 -14.35 -1.58
N LEU A 157 -1.99 -13.58 -2.24
CA LEU A 157 -2.32 -13.81 -3.65
C LEU A 157 -1.08 -13.70 -4.54
N MET A 158 -0.29 -12.63 -4.36
CA MET A 158 0.93 -12.38 -5.09
C MET A 158 1.98 -13.46 -4.82
N TYR A 159 2.16 -13.85 -3.56
CA TYR A 159 3.07 -14.93 -3.19
C TYR A 159 2.64 -16.28 -3.77
N ALA A 160 1.36 -16.63 -3.68
CA ALA A 160 0.81 -17.88 -4.20
C ALA A 160 0.91 -17.95 -5.73
N SER A 161 0.56 -16.87 -6.42
CA SER A 161 0.73 -16.72 -7.87
C SER A 161 2.19 -16.92 -8.26
N ARG A 162 3.11 -16.22 -7.59
CA ARG A 162 4.53 -16.27 -7.90
C ARG A 162 5.17 -17.63 -7.61
N LYS A 163 4.81 -18.26 -6.49
CA LYS A 163 5.37 -19.56 -6.06
C LYS A 163 4.85 -20.71 -6.90
N SER A 164 3.57 -20.69 -7.28
CA SER A 164 2.97 -21.73 -8.11
C SER A 164 3.18 -21.53 -9.62
N GLY A 165 3.57 -20.32 -10.04
CA GLY A 165 3.67 -19.93 -11.45
C GLY A 165 2.31 -19.75 -12.14
N LYS A 166 1.22 -19.67 -11.37
CA LYS A 166 -0.16 -19.57 -11.87
C LYS A 166 -0.69 -18.15 -11.72
N ASP A 167 -0.48 -17.33 -12.74
CA ASP A 167 -0.88 -15.92 -12.75
C ASP A 167 -2.39 -15.70 -12.57
N TRP A 168 -3.23 -16.69 -12.91
CA TRP A 168 -4.68 -16.61 -12.73
C TRP A 168 -5.10 -16.49 -11.26
N ILE A 169 -4.29 -16.98 -10.31
CA ILE A 169 -4.56 -16.84 -8.86
C ILE A 169 -4.57 -15.37 -8.49
N LEU A 170 -3.60 -14.61 -9.00
CA LEU A 170 -3.54 -13.16 -8.79
C LEU A 170 -4.75 -12.50 -9.44
N TYR A 171 -5.03 -12.78 -10.72
CA TYR A 171 -6.12 -12.13 -11.46
C TYR A 171 -7.49 -12.36 -10.83
N ILE A 172 -7.86 -13.61 -10.58
CA ILE A 172 -9.15 -13.96 -9.96
C ILE A 172 -9.21 -13.42 -8.54
N GLY A 173 -8.14 -13.57 -7.75
CA GLY A 173 -8.12 -13.08 -6.38
C GLY A 173 -8.28 -11.55 -6.28
N THR A 174 -7.59 -10.79 -7.15
CA THR A 174 -7.75 -9.33 -7.21
C THR A 174 -9.13 -8.93 -7.70
N LEU A 175 -9.71 -9.66 -8.66
CA LEU A 175 -11.07 -9.40 -9.15
C LEU A 175 -12.11 -9.62 -8.04
N LEU A 176 -12.00 -10.74 -7.31
CA LEU A 176 -12.90 -11.04 -6.19
C LEU A 176 -12.78 -10.00 -5.07
N LEU A 177 -11.55 -9.57 -4.73
CA LEU A 177 -11.33 -8.52 -3.75
C LEU A 177 -11.91 -7.17 -4.21
N SER A 178 -11.79 -6.87 -5.51
CA SER A 178 -12.38 -5.66 -6.10
C SER A 178 -13.90 -5.69 -6.06
N ILE A 179 -14.51 -6.84 -6.34
CA ILE A 179 -15.96 -7.05 -6.21
C ILE A 179 -16.39 -6.88 -4.75
N LEU A 180 -15.63 -7.41 -3.79
CA LEU A 180 -15.91 -7.24 -2.36
C LEU A 180 -15.95 -5.75 -1.96
N PHE A 181 -14.94 -4.97 -2.37
CA PHE A 181 -14.92 -3.54 -2.11
C PHE A 181 -16.03 -2.78 -2.83
N LEU A 182 -16.39 -3.21 -4.04
CA LEU A 182 -17.52 -2.62 -4.77
C LEU A 182 -18.84 -2.86 -4.02
N LEU A 183 -19.06 -4.06 -3.49
CA LEU A 183 -20.23 -4.37 -2.66
C LEU A 183 -20.22 -3.55 -1.36
N GLN A 184 -19.06 -3.37 -0.74
CA GLN A 184 -18.91 -2.53 0.45
C GLN A 184 -19.26 -1.07 0.16
N ALA A 185 -18.83 -0.52 -0.97
CA ALA A 185 -19.16 0.84 -1.39
C ALA A 185 -20.69 1.08 -1.48
N PHE A 186 -21.46 0.05 -1.85
CA PHE A 186 -22.92 0.11 -1.91
C PHE A 186 -23.63 -0.18 -0.58
N SER A 187 -22.94 -0.75 0.40
CA SER A 187 -23.53 -1.09 1.70
C SER A 187 -23.60 0.08 2.69
N PHE A 188 -22.94 1.20 2.40
CA PHE A 188 -22.74 2.29 3.36
C PHE A 188 -24.00 3.16 3.55
N ASP A 189 -24.61 3.58 2.45
CA ASP A 189 -25.81 4.42 2.49
C ASP A 189 -26.64 4.21 1.22
N THR A 190 -27.86 3.68 1.40
CA THR A 190 -28.79 3.39 0.30
C THR A 190 -29.40 4.65 -0.32
N SER A 191 -29.22 5.83 0.29
CA SER A 191 -29.71 7.11 -0.23
C SER A 191 -28.76 7.75 -1.24
N MET A 192 -27.51 7.28 -1.33
CA MET A 192 -26.51 7.82 -2.25
C MET A 192 -26.74 7.33 -3.68
N SER A 193 -26.51 8.22 -4.65
CA SER A 193 -26.45 7.81 -6.05
C SER A 193 -25.26 6.87 -6.30
N LEU A 194 -25.36 6.04 -7.34
CA LEU A 194 -24.28 5.14 -7.76
C LEU A 194 -22.94 5.87 -7.87
N TRP A 195 -22.93 7.06 -8.49
CA TRP A 195 -21.72 7.86 -8.66
C TRP A 195 -21.10 8.28 -7.32
N GLN A 196 -21.92 8.71 -6.36
CA GLN A 196 -21.42 9.12 -5.05
C GLN A 196 -20.84 7.93 -4.27
N SER A 197 -21.53 6.78 -4.25
CA SER A 197 -21.05 5.58 -3.54
C SER A 197 -19.67 5.13 -4.03
N ILE A 198 -19.47 5.06 -5.36
CA ILE A 198 -18.20 4.60 -5.94
C ILE A 198 -17.10 5.66 -5.87
N SER A 199 -17.45 6.94 -5.82
CA SER A 199 -16.47 8.03 -5.76
C SER A 199 -15.95 8.28 -4.34
N LEU A 200 -16.78 8.08 -3.31
CA LEU A 200 -16.35 8.19 -1.91
C LEU A 200 -15.59 6.96 -1.41
N ASN A 201 -15.84 5.78 -2.00
CA ASN A 201 -15.15 4.54 -1.64
C ASN A 201 -14.61 3.81 -2.87
N PRO A 202 -13.58 4.36 -3.56
CA PRO A 202 -13.09 3.80 -4.82
C PRO A 202 -12.15 2.59 -4.64
N GLU A 203 -12.15 1.92 -3.48
CA GLU A 203 -11.26 0.78 -3.19
C GLU A 203 -11.40 -0.37 -4.19
N PHE A 204 -12.56 -0.53 -4.84
CA PHE A 204 -12.74 -1.53 -5.90
C PHE A 204 -11.78 -1.34 -7.09
N LEU A 205 -11.21 -0.15 -7.27
CA LEU A 205 -10.25 0.13 -8.33
C LEU A 205 -8.86 -0.46 -8.08
N ILE A 206 -8.63 -1.20 -6.99
CA ILE A 206 -7.39 -1.97 -6.81
C ILE A 206 -7.09 -2.92 -7.99
N ILE A 207 -8.12 -3.36 -8.74
CA ILE A 207 -7.96 -4.16 -9.96
C ILE A 207 -7.10 -3.47 -11.03
N THR A 208 -7.05 -2.14 -11.02
CA THR A 208 -6.25 -1.33 -11.96
C THR A 208 -4.74 -1.54 -11.79
N VAL A 209 -4.30 -2.26 -10.75
CA VAL A 209 -2.91 -2.71 -10.61
C VAL A 209 -2.52 -3.76 -11.67
N LEU A 210 -3.46 -4.55 -12.18
CA LEU A 210 -3.17 -5.68 -13.05
C LEU A 210 -2.45 -5.28 -14.36
N PRO A 211 -2.87 -4.22 -15.09
CA PRO A 211 -2.10 -3.71 -16.23
C PRO A 211 -0.64 -3.37 -15.89
N PHE A 212 -0.37 -2.74 -14.74
CA PHE A 212 0.99 -2.38 -14.32
C PHE A 212 1.84 -3.63 -14.01
N ILE A 213 1.24 -4.62 -13.36
CA ILE A 213 1.90 -5.92 -13.10
C ILE A 213 2.19 -6.64 -14.41
N TYR A 214 1.26 -6.63 -15.36
CA TYR A 214 1.42 -7.25 -16.67
C TYR A 214 2.57 -6.60 -17.47
N LEU A 215 2.71 -5.28 -17.38
CA LEU A 215 3.79 -4.52 -18.01
C LEU A 215 5.15 -4.67 -17.33
N TYR A 216 5.23 -5.28 -16.14
CA TYR A 216 6.49 -5.45 -15.43
C TYR A 216 7.42 -6.43 -16.16
N ASN A 217 8.61 -5.97 -16.52
CA ASN A 217 9.59 -6.75 -17.30
C ASN A 217 10.48 -7.68 -16.45
N GLY A 218 10.27 -7.75 -15.13
CA GLY A 218 11.06 -8.59 -14.22
C GLY A 218 12.40 -7.99 -13.80
N LYS A 219 12.78 -6.82 -14.33
CA LYS A 219 14.03 -6.13 -13.97
C LYS A 219 13.75 -5.10 -12.89
N LYS A 220 14.64 -5.01 -11.90
CA LYS A 220 14.61 -3.97 -10.87
C LYS A 220 14.64 -2.56 -11.49
N GLY A 221 15.44 -2.35 -12.53
CA GLY A 221 15.70 -1.03 -13.12
C GLY A 221 16.53 -0.12 -12.20
N GLY A 222 16.69 1.13 -12.61
CA GLY A 222 17.41 2.16 -11.85
C GLY A 222 18.93 1.96 -11.82
N ARG A 223 19.63 2.85 -11.10
CA ARG A 223 21.09 2.79 -10.91
C ARG A 223 21.47 1.88 -9.74
N SER A 224 20.48 1.38 -8.98
CA SER A 224 20.70 0.57 -7.76
C SER A 224 21.59 1.25 -6.72
N SER A 225 21.66 2.59 -6.74
CA SER A 225 22.44 3.36 -5.79
C SER A 225 21.79 3.35 -4.40
N ALA A 226 22.58 3.58 -3.36
CA ALA A 226 22.05 3.76 -2.01
C ALA A 226 21.05 4.93 -1.97
N PHE A 227 21.36 6.02 -2.68
CA PHE A 227 20.48 7.19 -2.80
C PHE A 227 19.08 6.82 -3.31
N GLU A 228 19.00 6.08 -4.42
CA GLU A 228 17.71 5.67 -5.01
C GLU A 228 16.88 4.84 -4.02
N LYS A 229 17.55 3.96 -3.27
CA LYS A 229 16.88 3.14 -2.25
C LYS A 229 16.31 4.02 -1.13
N TYR A 230 17.11 4.90 -0.55
CA TYR A 230 16.69 5.73 0.59
C TYR A 230 15.70 6.82 0.19
N PHE A 231 15.77 7.31 -1.04
CA PHE A 231 14.80 8.25 -1.60
C PHE A 231 13.37 7.73 -1.44
N PHE A 232 13.07 6.50 -1.87
CA PHE A 232 11.70 5.95 -1.76
C PHE A 232 11.23 5.76 -0.31
N TYR A 233 12.15 5.48 0.62
CA TYR A 233 11.81 5.39 2.04
C TYR A 233 11.56 6.77 2.67
N GLY A 234 12.31 7.79 2.26
CA GLY A 234 12.15 9.16 2.77
C GLY A 234 11.01 9.92 2.11
N PHE A 235 10.73 9.65 0.83
CA PHE A 235 9.68 10.33 0.06
C PHE A 235 8.33 10.21 0.75
N TYR A 236 7.93 9.00 1.15
CA TYR A 236 6.62 8.75 1.72
C TYR A 236 6.30 9.58 2.98
N PRO A 237 7.07 9.48 4.07
CA PRO A 237 6.78 10.23 5.28
C PRO A 237 6.93 11.75 5.07
N ILE A 238 7.93 12.19 4.29
CA ILE A 238 8.19 13.62 4.09
C ILE A 238 7.04 14.30 3.36
N HIS A 239 6.53 13.72 2.27
CA HIS A 239 5.44 14.38 1.53
C HIS A 239 4.14 14.37 2.33
N ILE A 240 3.82 13.28 3.04
CA ILE A 240 2.65 13.23 3.93
C ILE A 240 2.72 14.35 4.97
N TRP A 241 3.84 14.47 5.70
CA TRP A 241 3.96 15.50 6.74
C TRP A 241 3.89 16.91 6.18
N ILE A 242 4.56 17.18 5.05
CA ILE A 242 4.52 18.50 4.41
C ILE A 242 3.10 18.85 3.97
N LEU A 243 2.41 17.93 3.29
CA LEU A 243 1.06 18.17 2.78
C LEU A 243 0.06 18.32 3.93
N PHE A 244 0.15 17.49 4.97
CA PHE A 244 -0.68 17.62 6.17
C PHE A 244 -0.50 18.98 6.84
N ILE A 245 0.74 19.45 7.01
CA ILE A 245 1.00 20.78 7.59
C ILE A 245 0.37 21.88 6.72
N ILE A 246 0.59 21.84 5.41
CA ILE A 246 0.03 22.85 4.49
C ILE A 246 -1.50 22.83 4.53
N GLY A 247 -2.12 21.66 4.45
CA GLY A 247 -3.57 21.50 4.50
C GLY A 247 -4.17 21.99 5.80
N HIS A 248 -3.54 21.68 6.93
CA HIS A 248 -3.96 22.16 8.24
C HIS A 248 -3.90 23.69 8.34
N LEU A 249 -2.85 24.31 7.79
CA LEU A 249 -2.69 25.77 7.79
C LEU A 249 -3.63 26.51 6.83
N LEU A 250 -4.18 25.84 5.82
CA LEU A 250 -5.11 26.46 4.86
C LEU A 250 -6.58 26.34 5.30
N ASN A 251 -6.89 25.31 6.08
CA ASN A 251 -8.26 25.02 6.55
C ASN A 251 -8.58 25.63 7.93
N HIS A 252 -7.61 26.25 8.60
CA HIS A 252 -7.74 26.96 9.88
C HIS A 252 -7.33 28.42 9.75
#